data_AF-A0AAN8J972-F1
#
_entry.id   AF-A0AAN8J972-F1
#
_cell.length_a   1.000
_cell.length_b   1.000
_cell.length_c   1.000
_cell.angle_alpha   90.00
_cell.angle_beta   90.00
_cell.angle_gamma   90.00
#
_symmetry.space_group_name_H-M   'P 1'
#
loop_
_entity.id
_entity.type
_entity.pdbx_description
1 polymer ?
#
loop_
_entity_poly.entity_id
_entity_poly.type
_entity_poly.pdbx_seq_one_letter_code
_entity_poly.pdbx_strand_id
1 'polypeptide(L)'
;MLPEIEAMARYKIWSDYGVKCSAKWKRSICIFGMKELPGLTKAPHLFSNKHHSDYQPVTLDCLEKWLFDKIHNEQQGKSSNINLSFYINFVRNQIPRING
;
A
#
# COMPACT_ATOMS: atom_id res chain seq x y z
N MET A 1 2.51 13.35 13.62
CA MET A 1 1.36 13.66 12.75
C MET A 1 1.90 13.63 11.35
N LEU A 2 1.66 12.55 10.60
CA LEU A 2 2.13 12.52 9.22
C LEU A 2 1.26 13.46 8.42
N PRO A 3 1.85 14.38 7.64
CA PRO A 3 1.08 15.24 6.77
C PRO A 3 0.23 14.31 5.91
N GLU A 4 -1.07 14.56 5.97
CA GLU A 4 -2.09 13.89 5.20
C GLU A 4 -1.61 13.67 3.76
N ILE A 5 -1.67 12.43 3.27
CA ILE A 5 -1.88 12.16 1.84
C ILE A 5 -0.84 12.81 0.91
N GLU A 6 0.47 12.62 1.13
CA GLU A 6 1.46 13.09 0.13
C GLU A 6 1.81 12.08 -0.96
N ALA A 7 1.28 10.84 -0.96
CA ALA A 7 1.30 10.02 -2.18
C ALA A 7 0.38 8.79 -2.10
N MET A 8 -0.70 8.76 -2.88
CA MET A 8 -1.35 7.49 -3.28
C MET A 8 -0.32 6.51 -3.88
N ALA A 9 0.80 7.01 -4.40
CA ALA A 9 1.80 6.21 -5.09
C ALA A 9 2.41 5.09 -4.23
N ARG A 10 2.79 5.33 -2.96
CA ARG A 10 3.62 4.35 -2.22
C ARG A 10 3.32 4.27 -0.72
N TYR A 11 2.93 3.10 -0.25
CA TYR A 11 2.92 2.74 1.17
C TYR A 11 4.35 2.50 1.67
N LYS A 12 4.73 3.18 2.75
CA LYS A 12 6.03 3.05 3.43
C LYS A 12 5.84 3.12 4.93
N ILE A 13 6.65 2.38 5.68
CA ILE A 13 6.77 2.53 7.13
C ILE A 13 8.16 3.09 7.41
N TRP A 14 8.23 4.31 7.93
CA TRP A 14 9.46 4.90 8.44
C TRP A 14 9.59 4.68 9.95
N SER A 15 10.83 4.69 10.45
CA SER A 15 11.12 4.41 11.86
C SER A 15 10.53 5.44 12.83
N ASP A 16 10.23 6.64 12.35
CA ASP A 16 9.65 7.75 13.11
C ASP A 16 8.11 7.82 13.02
N TYR A 17 7.46 6.89 12.30
CA TYR A 17 6.00 6.90 12.12
C TYR A 17 5.23 6.37 13.34
N GLY A 18 5.93 5.83 14.36
CA GLY A 18 5.29 5.19 15.52
C GLY A 18 4.59 3.87 15.18
N VAL A 19 4.71 3.38 13.94
CA VAL A 19 4.19 2.09 13.49
C VAL A 19 5.27 1.03 13.66
N LYS A 20 4.93 -0.07 14.33
CA LYS A 20 5.86 -1.19 14.54
C LYS A 20 6.10 -1.94 13.23
N CYS A 21 7.35 -1.95 12.76
CA CYS A 21 7.86 -2.90 11.77
C CYS A 21 8.45 -4.09 12.54
N SER A 22 7.89 -5.29 12.34
CA SER A 22 8.37 -6.52 12.98
C SER A 22 9.47 -7.23 12.18
N ALA A 23 9.88 -6.63 11.06
CA ALA A 23 10.80 -7.16 10.10
C ALA A 23 12.17 -6.45 10.17
N LYS A 24 12.77 -6.12 9.02
CA LYS A 24 14.12 -5.57 8.91
C LYS A 24 14.07 -4.09 8.57
N TRP A 25 14.97 -3.30 9.17
CA TRP A 25 15.13 -1.89 8.84
C TRP A 25 16.32 -1.66 7.91
N LYS A 26 16.18 -0.77 6.93
CA LYS A 26 17.33 -0.27 6.14
C LYS A 26 17.14 1.20 5.75
N ARG A 27 18.07 2.03 6.21
CA ARG A 27 18.03 3.50 6.05
C ARG A 27 16.67 4.06 6.50
N SER A 28 16.29 3.73 7.73
CA SER A 28 15.06 4.20 8.40
C SER A 28 13.72 3.81 7.76
N ILE A 29 13.72 2.91 6.78
CA ILE A 29 12.51 2.38 6.14
C ILE A 29 12.41 0.88 6.39
N CYS A 30 11.20 0.42 6.71
CA CYS A 30 10.87 -0.98 6.90
C CYS A 30 11.01 -1.75 5.57
N ILE A 31 11.75 -2.84 5.61
CA ILE A 31 11.72 -3.90 4.61
C ILE A 31 10.69 -4.90 5.11
N PHE A 32 9.58 -5.02 4.39
CA PHE A 32 8.42 -5.77 4.85
C PHE A 32 8.71 -7.27 4.95
N GLY A 33 8.13 -7.88 5.99
CA GLY A 33 8.04 -9.32 6.15
C GLY A 33 6.59 -9.80 6.24
N MET A 34 6.41 -11.07 6.56
CA MET A 34 5.07 -11.69 6.62
C MET A 34 4.13 -10.99 7.62
N LYS A 35 4.67 -10.45 8.72
CA LYS A 35 3.87 -9.79 9.76
C LYS A 35 3.25 -8.47 9.29
N GLU A 36 3.76 -7.90 8.20
CA GLU A 36 3.26 -6.66 7.62
C GLU A 36 2.18 -6.87 6.53
N LEU A 37 1.94 -8.12 6.10
CA LEU A 37 0.91 -8.48 5.10
C LEU A 37 -0.48 -7.88 5.40
N PRO A 38 -1.00 -7.87 6.66
CA PRO A 38 -2.30 -7.27 6.95
C PRO A 38 -2.36 -5.77 6.65
N GLY A 39 -1.24 -5.05 6.78
CA GLY A 39 -1.15 -3.63 6.43
C GLY A 39 -1.05 -3.43 4.91
N LEU A 40 -0.20 -4.23 4.26
CA LEU A 40 0.04 -4.16 2.82
C LEU A 40 -1.21 -4.43 1.98
N THR A 41 -2.05 -5.36 2.40
CA THR A 41 -3.31 -5.73 1.71
C THR A 41 -4.46 -4.75 1.97
N LYS A 42 -4.33 -3.85 2.95
CA LYS A 42 -5.36 -2.86 3.32
C LYS A 42 -4.99 -1.43 2.96
N ALA A 43 -3.72 -1.16 2.70
CA ALA A 43 -3.24 0.17 2.39
C ALA A 43 -3.90 0.69 1.09
N PRO A 44 -4.41 1.92 1.06
CA PRO A 44 -5.02 2.50 -0.14
C PRO A 44 -3.99 3.01 -1.16
N HIS A 45 -2.73 2.58 -1.02
CA HIS A 45 -1.63 3.02 -1.87
C HIS A 45 -1.49 2.04 -3.04
N LEU A 46 -1.07 2.54 -4.20
CA LEU A 46 -0.93 1.73 -5.42
C LEU A 46 0.26 0.77 -5.36
N PHE A 47 1.36 1.21 -4.74
CA PHE A 47 2.57 0.41 -4.56
C PHE A 47 3.00 0.43 -3.10
N SER A 48 3.94 -0.45 -2.75
CA SER A 48 4.51 -0.53 -1.41
C SER A 48 6.04 -0.58 -1.48
N ASN A 49 6.69 -0.03 -0.45
CA ASN A 49 8.14 0.07 -0.34
C ASN A 49 8.58 -0.06 1.14
N LYS A 50 9.54 -0.92 1.51
CA LYS A 50 10.51 -1.67 0.68
C LYS A 50 10.31 -3.19 0.73
N HIS A 51 10.67 -3.87 -0.35
CA HIS A 51 10.85 -5.32 -0.41
C HIS A 51 12.28 -5.64 -0.84
N HIS A 52 12.76 -6.81 -0.44
CA HIS A 52 14.09 -7.31 -0.72
C HIS A 52 13.93 -8.78 -1.11
N SER A 53 14.36 -9.17 -2.31
CA SER A 53 14.25 -10.57 -2.77
C SER A 53 15.07 -11.53 -1.90
N ASP A 54 16.13 -11.02 -1.26
CA ASP A 54 16.99 -11.75 -0.32
C ASP A 54 16.45 -11.78 1.12
N TYR A 55 15.27 -11.22 1.39
CA TYR A 55 14.69 -11.14 2.73
C TYR A 55 13.21 -11.49 2.72
N GLN A 56 12.89 -12.67 3.27
CA GLN A 56 11.52 -13.21 3.35
C GLN A 56 10.76 -13.15 2.01
N PRO A 57 11.25 -13.81 0.94
CA PRO A 57 10.62 -13.80 -0.39
C PRO A 57 9.17 -14.28 -0.37
N VAL A 58 8.81 -15.18 0.56
CA VAL A 58 7.43 -15.62 0.81
C VAL A 58 6.44 -14.46 1.05
N THR A 59 6.92 -13.31 1.54
CA THR A 59 6.10 -12.10 1.67
C THR A 59 5.62 -11.62 0.30
N LEU A 60 6.50 -11.62 -0.71
CA LEU A 60 6.14 -11.27 -2.08
C LEU A 60 5.20 -12.32 -2.68
N ASP A 61 5.49 -13.62 -2.52
CA ASP A 61 4.63 -14.70 -3.01
C ASP A 61 3.20 -14.58 -2.47
N CYS A 62 3.06 -14.24 -1.19
CA CYS A 62 1.75 -14.04 -0.55
C CYS A 62 1.03 -12.81 -1.11
N LEU A 63 1.74 -11.71 -1.38
CA LEU A 63 1.16 -10.51 -1.97
C LEU A 63 0.74 -10.73 -3.42
N GLU A 64 1.55 -11.45 -4.20
CA GLU A 64 1.24 -11.83 -5.57
C GLU A 64 -0.02 -12.70 -5.61
N LYS A 65 -0.07 -13.77 -4.79
CA LYS A 65 -1.26 -14.60 -4.67
C LYS A 65 -2.49 -13.79 -4.28
N TRP A 66 -2.38 -12.93 -3.27
CA TRP A 66 -3.48 -12.06 -2.85
C TRP A 66 -3.98 -11.16 -3.99
N LEU A 67 -3.05 -10.58 -4.76
CA LEU A 67 -3.38 -9.72 -5.89
C LEU A 67 -4.08 -10.52 -7.00
N PHE A 68 -3.59 -11.71 -7.33
CA PHE A 68 -4.23 -12.59 -8.32
C PHE A 68 -5.63 -13.02 -7.89
N ASP A 69 -5.81 -13.41 -6.63
CA ASP A 69 -7.12 -13.77 -6.08
C ASP A 69 -8.10 -12.57 -6.15
N LYS A 70 -7.62 -11.36 -5.87
CA LYS A 70 -8.40 -10.11 -6.00
C LYS A 70 -8.82 -9.87 -7.46
N ILE A 71 -7.87 -9.92 -8.41
CA ILE A 71 -8.14 -9.71 -9.84
C ILE A 71 -9.11 -10.77 -10.37
N HIS A 72 -8.91 -12.05 -10.00
CA HIS A 72 -9.79 -13.13 -10.42
C HIS A 72 -11.23 -12.89 -9.95
N ASN A 73 -11.42 -12.48 -8.69
CA ASN A 73 -12.75 -12.16 -8.18
C ASN A 73 -13.39 -10.98 -8.92
N GLU A 74 -12.62 -9.93 -9.22
CA GLU A 74 -13.08 -8.76 -9.98
C GLU A 74 -13.51 -9.14 -11.40
N GLN A 75 -12.77 -10.01 -12.07
CA GLN A 75 -13.11 -10.52 -13.41
C GLN A 75 -14.39 -11.34 -13.43
N GLN A 76 -14.73 -11.99 -12.31
CA GLN A 76 -15.99 -12.72 -12.13
C GLN A 76 -17.16 -11.81 -11.73
N GLY A 77 -16.97 -10.49 -11.77
CA GLY A 77 -18.00 -9.51 -11.40
C GLY A 77 -18.25 -9.42 -9.89
N LYS A 78 -17.40 -10.04 -9.05
CA LYS A 78 -17.50 -9.84 -7.60
C LYS A 78 -16.99 -8.45 -7.28
N SER A 79 -17.76 -7.74 -6.47
CA SER A 79 -17.38 -6.39 -6.03
C SER A 79 -16.06 -6.44 -5.29
N SER A 80 -15.12 -5.62 -5.75
CA SER A 80 -13.90 -5.34 -5.02
C SER A 80 -14.26 -4.50 -3.78
N ASN A 81 -13.68 -4.80 -2.62
CA ASN A 81 -13.79 -3.95 -1.43
C ASN A 81 -12.93 -2.65 -1.55
N ILE A 82 -12.78 -2.12 -2.76
CA ILE A 82 -12.04 -0.89 -3.04
C ILE A 82 -12.86 0.29 -2.55
N ASN A 83 -12.24 1.14 -1.72
CA ASN A 83 -12.82 2.42 -1.33
C ASN A 83 -12.71 3.43 -2.48
N LEU A 84 -13.62 3.35 -3.45
CA LEU A 84 -13.66 4.24 -4.62
C LEU A 84 -13.72 5.72 -4.22
N SER A 85 -14.44 6.05 -3.14
CA SER A 85 -14.56 7.42 -2.64
C SER A 85 -13.20 8.02 -2.26
N PHE A 86 -12.29 7.23 -1.67
CA PHE A 86 -10.93 7.68 -1.38
C PHE A 86 -10.18 8.10 -2.65
N TYR A 87 -10.18 7.25 -3.68
CA TYR A 87 -9.48 7.52 -4.94
C TYR A 87 -10.09 8.69 -5.72
N ILE A 88 -11.42 8.77 -5.76
CA ILE A 88 -12.14 9.89 -6.40
C ILE A 88 -11.78 11.21 -5.72
N ASN A 89 -11.80 11.26 -4.39
CA ASN A 89 -11.47 12.46 -3.64
C ASN A 89 -10.00 12.85 -3.82
N PHE A 90 -9.08 11.87 -3.83
CA PHE A 90 -7.68 12.12 -4.15
C PHE A 90 -7.54 12.81 -5.51
N VAL A 91 -8.14 12.24 -6.57
CA VAL A 91 -8.05 12.82 -7.93
C VAL A 91 -8.64 14.22 -7.97
N ARG A 92 -9.83 14.44 -7.40
CA ARG A 92 -10.48 15.76 -7.35
C ARG A 92 -9.62 16.83 -6.69
N ASN A 93 -8.92 16.47 -5.61
CA ASN A 93 -8.05 17.39 -4.88
C ASN A 93 -6.74 17.72 -5.62
N GLN A 94 -6.38 16.93 -6.64
CA GLN A 94 -5.19 17.16 -7.49
C GLN A 94 -5.53 17.94 -8.77
N ILE A 95 -6.81 18.02 -9.16
CA ILE A 95 -7.25 18.91 -10.25
C ILE A 95 -7.07 20.33 -9.71
N PRO A 96 -6.23 21.18 -10.34
CA PRO A 96 -6.12 22.58 -9.94
C PRO A 96 -7.53 23.17 -9.93
N ARG A 97 -7.86 24.05 -8.97
CA ARG A 97 -9.02 24.92 -9.15
C ARG A 97 -8.70 25.81 -10.35
N ILE A 98 -8.99 25.34 -11.57
CA ILE A 98 -8.96 26.15 -12.79
C ILE A 98 -10.23 27.00 -12.76
N ASN A 99 -10.30 27.91 -11.79
CA ASN A 99 -11.25 29.01 -11.78
C ASN A 99 -10.39 30.26 -11.89
N GLY A 100 -10.58 30.99 -12.98
CA GLY A 100 -9.92 32.26 -13.27
C GLY A 100 -10.28 33.38 -12.32
#